data_AF-A0A1F4R071-F1
#
_entry.id   AF-A0A1F4R071-F1
#
_cell.length_a   1.000
_cell.length_b   1.000
_cell.length_c   1.000
_cell.angle_alpha   90.00
_cell.angle_beta   90.00
_cell.angle_gamma   90.00
#
_symmetry.space_group_name_H-M   'P 1'
#
loop_
_entity.id
_entity.type
_entity.pdbx_description
1 polymer ?
#
loop_
_entity_poly.entity_id
_entity_poly.type
_entity_poly.pdbx_seq_one_letter_code
_entity_poly.pdbx_strand_id
1 'polypeptide(L)'
;MTMSISQQLAAAGVTGPAESLEGQFGVFRTHLQGEAAIDLSVICDGLGQRWESRDVSFKPYPAAHVTHSFIDAALYLRRAAALKIDEIVSIMCPVAAYMVPLVCEPAGEKRAPRIDTPPAPLVTFAGM
;
A
#
# COMPACT_ATOMS: atom_id res chain seq x y z
N MET A 1 -16.58 6.05 2.34
CA MET A 1 -17.89 6.74 2.29
C MET A 1 -18.76 6.31 1.12
N THR A 2 -18.23 5.95 -0.05
CA THR A 2 -19.02 5.58 -1.24
C THR A 2 -19.72 4.22 -1.18
N MET A 3 -19.10 3.17 -0.62
CA MET A 3 -19.74 1.84 -0.52
C MET A 3 -21.07 1.85 0.25
N SER A 4 -21.20 2.71 1.27
CA SER A 4 -22.44 2.81 2.06
C SER A 4 -23.60 3.37 1.23
N ILE A 5 -23.33 4.32 0.33
CA ILE A 5 -24.37 4.92 -0.53
C ILE A 5 -24.86 3.89 -1.55
N SER A 6 -23.95 3.16 -2.19
CA SER A 6 -24.33 2.10 -3.14
C SER A 6 -25.21 1.03 -2.50
N GLN A 7 -24.87 0.60 -1.27
CA GLN A 7 -25.70 -0.33 -0.50
C GLN A 7 -27.10 0.24 -0.21
N GLN A 8 -27.18 1.50 0.22
CA GLN A 8 -28.46 2.16 0.53
C GLN A 8 -29.34 2.31 -0.71
N LEU A 9 -28.77 2.66 -1.86
CA LEU A 9 -29.50 2.77 -3.13
C LEU A 9 -30.05 1.41 -3.56
N ALA A 10 -29.25 0.35 -3.49
CA ALA A 10 -29.70 -1.01 -3.78
C ALA A 10 -30.81 -1.46 -2.82
N ALA A 11 -30.67 -1.19 -1.52
CA ALA A 11 -31.70 -1.47 -0.52
C ALA A 11 -33.01 -0.69 -0.77
N ALA A 12 -32.91 0.50 -1.36
CA ALA A 12 -34.05 1.31 -1.80
C ALA A 12 -34.64 0.87 -3.17
N GLY A 13 -34.13 -0.21 -3.77
CA GLY A 13 -34.64 -0.77 -5.03
C GLY A 13 -34.08 -0.13 -6.30
N VAL A 14 -33.04 0.71 -6.19
CA VAL A 14 -32.36 1.26 -7.37
C VAL A 14 -31.54 0.17 -8.04
N THR A 15 -31.78 -0.06 -9.33
CA THR A 15 -31.04 -1.02 -10.15
C THR A 15 -29.84 -0.37 -10.86
N GLY A 16 -28.82 -1.16 -11.18
CA GLY A 16 -27.67 -0.76 -12.00
C GLY A 16 -27.44 -1.71 -13.18
N PRO A 17 -26.44 -1.42 -14.05
CA PRO A 17 -26.10 -2.29 -15.18
C PRO A 17 -25.68 -3.69 -14.69
N ALA A 18 -26.22 -4.74 -15.33
CA ALA A 18 -25.96 -6.13 -14.93
C ALA A 18 -24.47 -6.53 -15.05
N GLU A 19 -23.78 -6.01 -16.08
CA GLU A 19 -22.39 -6.34 -16.40
C GLU A 19 -21.45 -5.17 -16.10
N SER A 20 -21.57 -4.58 -14.91
CA SER A 20 -20.82 -3.37 -14.54
C SER A 20 -19.29 -3.59 -14.48
N LEU A 21 -18.83 -4.84 -14.31
CA LEU A 21 -17.40 -5.16 -14.23
C LEU A 21 -16.84 -5.63 -15.59
N GLU A 22 -17.52 -6.55 -16.24
CA GLU A 22 -17.06 -7.35 -17.38
C GLU A 22 -17.64 -6.92 -18.73
N GLY A 23 -18.69 -6.10 -18.73
CA GLY A 23 -19.40 -5.69 -19.95
C GLY A 23 -18.52 -4.86 -20.90
N GLN A 24 -19.07 -4.53 -22.07
CA GLN A 24 -18.37 -3.73 -23.09
C GLN A 24 -17.82 -2.40 -22.56
N PHE A 25 -18.50 -1.79 -21.59
CA PHE A 25 -18.06 -0.56 -20.91
C PHE A 25 -17.73 -0.79 -19.43
N GLY A 26 -17.47 -2.04 -19.05
CA GLY A 26 -17.20 -2.45 -17.69
C GLY A 26 -15.83 -1.98 -17.18
N VAL A 27 -15.66 -2.00 -15.86
CA VAL A 27 -14.43 -1.59 -15.17
C VAL A 27 -13.20 -2.31 -15.72
N PHE A 28 -13.30 -3.62 -15.95
CA PHE A 28 -12.18 -4.43 -16.39
C PHE A 28 -11.63 -3.99 -17.74
N ARG A 29 -12.50 -3.82 -18.74
CA ARG A 29 -12.07 -3.40 -20.08
C ARG A 29 -11.52 -1.98 -20.12
N THR A 30 -12.03 -1.10 -19.25
CA THR A 30 -11.65 0.31 -19.23
C THR A 30 -10.37 0.59 -18.43
N HIS A 31 -10.00 -0.28 -17.48
CA HIS A 31 -8.90 -0.04 -16.54
C HIS A 31 -7.78 -1.08 -16.57
N LEU A 32 -8.03 -2.31 -17.04
CA LEU A 32 -6.97 -3.29 -17.25
C LEU A 32 -6.25 -2.96 -18.55
N GLN A 33 -4.98 -2.56 -18.43
CA GLN A 33 -4.12 -2.24 -19.56
C GLN A 33 -3.49 -3.54 -20.10
N GLY A 34 -3.64 -3.79 -21.40
CA GLY A 34 -3.01 -4.93 -22.08
C GLY A 34 -3.96 -5.69 -23.01
N GLU A 35 -3.38 -6.50 -23.90
CA GLU A 35 -4.13 -7.33 -24.87
C GLU A 35 -4.46 -8.73 -24.36
N ALA A 36 -3.98 -9.10 -23.16
CA ALA A 36 -4.22 -10.42 -22.59
C ALA A 36 -5.71 -10.61 -22.26
N ALA A 37 -6.24 -11.77 -22.63
CA ALA A 37 -7.59 -12.16 -22.25
C ALA A 37 -7.71 -12.20 -20.71
N ILE A 38 -8.76 -11.59 -20.18
CA ILE A 38 -9.03 -11.53 -18.75
C ILE A 38 -9.65 -12.86 -18.34
N ASP A 39 -8.93 -13.64 -17.55
CA ASP A 39 -9.48 -14.84 -16.94
C ASP A 39 -10.30 -14.47 -15.71
N LEU A 40 -11.63 -14.47 -15.84
CA LEU A 40 -12.55 -14.16 -14.74
C LEU A 40 -12.69 -15.31 -13.74
N SER A 41 -12.27 -16.52 -14.10
CA SER A 41 -12.41 -17.69 -13.22
C SER A 41 -11.62 -17.53 -11.92
N VAL A 42 -10.52 -16.78 -11.95
CA VAL A 42 -9.68 -16.46 -10.79
C VAL A 42 -10.42 -15.71 -9.69
N ILE A 43 -11.50 -14.99 -10.00
CA ILE A 43 -12.26 -14.20 -9.03
C ILE A 43 -13.02 -15.12 -8.06
N CYS A 44 -13.54 -16.23 -8.59
CA CYS A 44 -14.35 -17.19 -7.83
C CYS A 44 -13.57 -18.44 -7.42
N ASP A 45 -12.33 -18.58 -7.88
CA ASP A 45 -11.49 -19.73 -7.53
C ASP A 45 -11.32 -19.84 -6.00
N GLY A 46 -11.66 -20.99 -5.45
CA GLY A 46 -11.56 -21.25 -4.01
C GLY A 46 -12.51 -20.44 -3.13
N LEU A 47 -13.54 -19.78 -3.67
CA LEU A 47 -14.49 -19.00 -2.87
C LEU A 47 -15.16 -19.87 -1.79
N GLY A 48 -15.13 -19.39 -0.54
CA GLY A 48 -15.65 -20.11 0.63
C GLY A 48 -14.69 -21.18 1.19
N GLN A 49 -13.62 -21.52 0.48
CA GLN A 49 -12.60 -22.48 0.91
C GLN A 49 -11.28 -21.78 1.27
N ARG A 50 -10.87 -20.79 0.48
CA ARG A 50 -9.65 -20.01 0.65
C ARG A 50 -9.99 -18.60 1.11
N TRP A 51 -9.32 -18.16 2.17
CA TRP A 51 -9.43 -16.81 2.72
C TRP A 51 -8.07 -16.10 2.56
N GLU A 52 -7.96 -15.26 1.53
CA GLU A 52 -6.73 -14.51 1.20
C GLU A 52 -6.26 -13.58 2.34
N SER A 53 -7.15 -13.28 3.30
CA SER A 53 -6.81 -12.51 4.50
C SER A 53 -5.68 -13.14 5.33
N ARG A 54 -5.49 -14.46 5.22
CA ARG A 54 -4.42 -15.20 5.89
C ARG A 54 -3.05 -14.94 5.26
N ASP A 55 -3.03 -14.55 3.99
CA ASP A 55 -1.82 -14.26 3.22
C ASP A 55 -1.49 -12.75 3.19
N VAL A 56 -2.26 -11.94 3.93
CA VAL A 56 -1.97 -10.51 4.10
C VAL A 56 -0.80 -10.32 5.06
N SER A 57 0.23 -9.61 4.60
CA SER A 57 1.36 -9.24 5.45
C SER A 57 0.98 -8.10 6.41
N PHE A 58 1.35 -8.26 7.68
CA PHE A 58 1.44 -7.13 8.60
C PHE A 58 2.68 -6.29 8.26
N LYS A 59 2.58 -4.97 8.46
CA LYS A 59 3.75 -4.08 8.30
C LYS A 59 4.53 -4.05 9.61
N PRO A 60 5.76 -4.61 9.67
CA PRO A 60 6.60 -4.50 10.86
C PRO A 60 7.06 -3.06 11.12
N TYR A 61 7.14 -2.25 10.05
CA TYR A 61 7.58 -0.86 10.10
C TYR A 61 6.57 0.07 9.43
N PRO A 62 6.37 1.30 9.96
CA PRO A 62 5.52 2.32 9.35
C PRO A 62 6.19 2.96 8.12
N ALA A 63 6.61 2.12 7.18
CA ALA A 63 7.32 2.49 5.95
C ALA A 63 6.72 1.76 4.74
N ALA A 64 7.10 2.19 3.54
CA ALA A 64 6.76 1.48 2.31
C ALA A 64 7.30 0.04 2.35
N HIS A 65 6.52 -0.92 1.85
CA HIS A 65 6.88 -2.34 1.86
C HIS A 65 8.27 -2.60 1.26
N VAL A 66 8.60 -1.91 0.16
CA VAL A 66 9.90 -2.00 -0.51
C VAL A 66 11.09 -1.67 0.39
N THR A 67 10.88 -0.95 1.50
CA THR A 67 11.93 -0.53 2.43
C THR A 67 12.18 -1.53 3.56
N HIS A 68 11.24 -2.46 3.82
CA HIS A 68 11.27 -3.30 5.02
C HIS A 68 12.49 -4.22 5.06
N SER A 69 12.86 -4.85 3.95
CA SER A 69 14.04 -5.72 3.86
C SER A 69 15.35 -4.97 4.15
N PHE A 70 15.46 -3.70 3.75
CA PHE A 70 16.63 -2.88 4.04
C PHE A 70 16.72 -2.50 5.51
N ILE A 71 15.58 -2.24 6.15
CA ILE A 71 15.51 -1.97 7.60
C ILE A 71 15.96 -3.22 8.37
N ASP A 72 15.46 -4.40 7.99
CA ASP A 72 15.86 -5.67 8.61
C ASP A 72 17.37 -5.93 8.46
N ALA A 73 17.91 -5.73 7.25
CA ALA A 73 19.34 -5.87 6.99
C ALA A 73 20.19 -4.90 7.83
N ALA A 74 19.78 -3.64 7.93
CA ALA A 74 20.47 -2.65 8.75
C ALA A 74 20.44 -3.00 10.25
N LEU A 75 19.29 -3.45 10.77
CA LEU A 75 19.15 -3.90 12.15
C LEU A 75 20.00 -5.15 12.45
N TYR A 76 20.06 -6.09 11.50
CA TYR A 76 20.92 -7.26 11.60
C TYR A 76 22.40 -6.87 11.67
N LEU A 77 22.88 -6.05 10.72
CA LEU A 77 24.27 -5.60 10.67
C LEU A 77 24.67 -4.84 11.93
N ARG A 78 23.79 -3.97 12.44
CA ARG A 78 24.02 -3.25 13.69
C ARG A 78 24.24 -4.19 14.88
N ARG A 79 23.47 -5.29 14.96
CA ARG A 79 23.60 -6.29 16.03
C ARG A 79 24.83 -7.18 15.86
N ALA A 80 25.12 -7.61 14.63
CA ALA A 80 26.17 -8.59 14.34
C ALA A 80 27.59 -7.99 14.34
N ALA A 81 27.75 -6.75 13.85
CA ALA A 81 29.06 -6.15 13.61
C ALA A 81 29.43 -5.03 14.60
N ALA A 82 28.56 -4.72 15.58
CA ALA A 82 28.72 -3.59 16.50
C ALA A 82 29.09 -2.25 15.80
N LEU A 83 28.63 -2.08 14.56
CA LEU A 83 28.87 -0.91 13.72
C LEU A 83 28.40 0.35 14.43
N LYS A 84 29.29 1.33 14.59
CA LYS A 84 28.91 2.64 15.09
C LYS A 84 28.37 3.48 13.93
N ILE A 85 27.36 4.30 14.22
CA ILE A 85 26.65 5.08 13.19
C ILE A 85 27.60 6.09 12.50
N ASP A 86 28.56 6.62 13.24
CA ASP A 86 29.58 7.57 12.77
C ASP A 86 30.61 6.95 11.82
N GLU A 87 30.69 5.63 11.74
CA GLU A 87 31.59 4.90 10.82
C GLU A 87 30.93 4.65 9.45
N ILE A 88 29.62 4.93 9.29
CA ILE A 88 28.87 4.66 8.07
C ILE A 88 29.01 5.84 7.09
N VAL A 89 29.77 5.63 6.01
CA VAL A 89 29.94 6.65 4.95
C VAL A 89 28.74 6.71 4.00
N SER A 90 28.15 5.58 3.65
CA SER A 90 26.98 5.51 2.76
C SER A 90 26.22 4.19 2.88
N ILE A 91 24.96 4.20 2.45
CA ILE A 91 24.09 3.01 2.33
C ILE A 91 23.45 3.05 0.94
N MET A 92 23.50 1.92 0.21
CA MET A 92 22.89 1.78 -1.10
C MET A 92 21.80 0.70 -1.06
N CYS A 93 20.57 1.08 -1.39
CA CYS A 93 19.40 0.20 -1.38
C CYS A 93 18.76 0.17 -2.78
N PRO A 94 19.12 -0.79 -3.65
CA PRO A 94 18.56 -0.89 -4.99
C PRO A 94 17.07 -1.26 -4.95
N VAL A 95 16.24 -0.55 -5.69
CA VAL A 95 14.81 -0.87 -5.86
C VAL A 95 14.50 -1.13 -7.32
N ALA A 96 13.43 -1.88 -7.61
CA ALA A 96 12.97 -2.10 -8.97
C ALA A 96 12.62 -0.76 -9.65
N ALA A 97 12.92 -0.62 -10.94
CA ALA A 97 12.78 0.66 -11.66
C ALA A 97 11.35 1.24 -11.57
N TYR A 98 10.32 0.40 -11.65
CA TYR A 98 8.92 0.84 -11.54
C TYR A 98 8.54 1.35 -10.14
N MET A 99 9.33 1.03 -9.11
CA MET A 99 9.13 1.53 -7.75
C MET A 99 9.76 2.91 -7.53
N VAL A 100 10.79 3.28 -8.29
CA VAL A 100 11.48 4.57 -8.18
C VAL A 100 10.52 5.76 -8.21
N PRO A 101 9.61 5.91 -9.21
CA PRO A 101 8.68 7.03 -9.24
C PRO A 101 7.66 7.02 -8.10
N LEU A 102 7.43 5.87 -7.45
CA LEU A 102 6.48 5.73 -6.35
C LEU A 102 7.10 6.10 -5.00
N VAL A 103 8.36 5.70 -4.77
CA VAL A 103 8.98 5.72 -3.44
C VAL A 103 10.22 6.60 -3.32
N CYS A 104 10.95 6.82 -4.41
CA CYS A 104 12.21 7.58 -4.40
C CYS A 104 12.03 9.00 -4.96
N GLU A 105 11.13 9.17 -5.92
CA GLU A 105 10.90 10.44 -6.61
C GLU A 105 9.52 11.05 -6.28
N PRO A 106 9.38 12.39 -6.34
CA PRO A 106 10.46 13.37 -6.50
C PRO A 106 11.35 13.47 -5.24
N ALA A 107 12.66 13.35 -5.43
CA ALA A 107 13.60 13.15 -4.32
C ALA A 107 13.65 14.33 -3.33
N GLY A 108 13.47 15.56 -3.81
CA GLY A 108 13.47 16.76 -2.95
C GLY A 108 12.36 16.71 -1.91
N GLU A 109 11.12 16.43 -2.33
CA GLU A 109 9.96 16.34 -1.45
C GLU A 109 10.04 15.12 -0.53
N LYS A 110 10.49 13.97 -1.05
CA LYS A 110 10.60 12.73 -0.26
C LYS A 110 11.69 12.82 0.82
N ARG A 111 12.75 13.60 0.59
CA ARG A 111 13.81 13.85 1.58
C ARG A 111 13.44 14.94 2.59
N ALA A 112 12.54 15.85 2.23
CA ALA A 112 12.04 16.92 3.09
C ALA A 112 10.50 16.86 3.20
N PRO A 113 9.95 15.81 3.83
CA PRO A 113 8.51 15.63 3.92
C PRO A 113 7.87 16.80 4.66
N ARG A 114 6.88 17.43 4.03
CA ARG A 114 6.04 18.45 4.67
C ARG A 114 4.94 17.74 5.43
N ILE A 115 4.66 18.19 6.65
CA ILE A 115 3.49 17.73 7.39
C ILE A 115 2.35 18.67 7.02
N ASP A 116 1.34 18.15 6.35
CA ASP A 116 0.17 18.93 5.90
C ASP A 116 -0.79 19.29 7.04
N THR A 117 -0.51 18.78 8.26
CA THR A 117 -1.27 19.02 9.48
C THR A 117 -0.36 19.70 10.51
N PRO A 118 -0.73 20.82 11.13
CA PRO A 118 0.03 21.36 12.25
C PRO A 118 0.17 20.26 13.34
N PRO A 119 1.32 20.15 14.01
CA PRO A 119 1.47 19.18 15.10
C PRO A 119 0.33 19.41 16.09
N ALA A 120 -0.38 18.33 16.45
CA ALA A 120 -1.39 18.41 17.49
C ALA A 120 -0.74 19.05 18.73
N PRO A 121 -1.39 20.02 19.39
CA PRO A 121 -0.81 20.64 20.59
C PRO A 121 -0.47 19.53 21.57
N LEU A 122 0.78 19.51 22.04
CA LEU A 122 1.21 18.63 23.11
C LEU A 122 0.23 18.83 24.27
N VAL A 123 -0.59 17.82 24.56
CA VAL A 123 -1.40 17.79 25.77
C VAL A 123 -0.41 17.55 26.90
N THR A 124 0.10 18.63 27.49
CA THR A 124 0.79 18.58 28.78
C THR A 124 -0.25 18.17 29.81
N PHE A 125 -0.22 16.91 30.24
CA PHE A 125 -0.82 16.52 31.50
C PHE A 125 -0.02 17.18 32.62
N ALA A 126 -0.40 18.38 33.00
CA ALA A 126 0.03 18.99 34.24
C ALA A 126 -0.82 18.41 35.37
N GLY A 127 -0.21 17.61 36.25
CA GLY A 127 -0.75 17.27 37.56
C GLY A 127 -0.96 15.78 37.83
N MET A 128 0.05 15.15 38.41
CA MET A 128 -0.05 14.39 39.67
C MET A 128 1.16 14.72 40.53
#